data_AF-A0A819S4G6-F1
#
_entry.id   AF-A0A819S4G6-F1
#
_cell.length_a   1.000
_cell.length_b   1.000
_cell.length_c   1.000
_cell.angle_alpha   90.00
_cell.angle_beta   90.00
_cell.angle_gamma   90.00
#
_symmetry.space_group_name_H-M   'P 1'
#
loop_
_entity.id
_entity.type
_entity.pdbx_description
1 polymer ?
#
loop_
_entity_poly.entity_id
_entity_poly.type
_entity_poly.pdbx_seq_one_letter_code
_entity_poly.pdbx_strand_id
1 'polypeptide(L)'
;MELLIVATDLEGPSIAWTVLSSASERVSIDGNEYRLETHIWRDFMPICEKSGRPMIAILYIKTVNSSLVPSDIKVDIAWIMLGNDSQAQIWKTHVLEEQPRQSDVNRHYIRAIARNGPKWGPN
;
A
#
# COMPACT_ATOMS: atom_id res chain seq x y z
N MET A 1 10.47 5.47 -6.42
CA MET A 1 9.05 5.69 -6.07
C MET A 1 8.80 4.74 -4.91
N GLU A 2 8.91 5.27 -3.70
CA GLU A 2 8.93 4.57 -2.41
C GLU A 2 7.69 5.02 -1.61
N LEU A 3 7.07 4.11 -0.86
CA LEU A 3 5.88 4.34 -0.03
C LEU A 3 5.63 3.16 0.95
N LEU A 4 5.38 3.40 2.27
CA LEU A 4 4.82 2.48 3.30
C LEU A 4 3.53 2.95 4.00
N ILE A 5 2.72 1.94 4.35
CA ILE A 5 1.59 1.80 5.31
C ILE A 5 1.76 2.50 6.67
N VAL A 6 0.74 3.27 7.07
CA VAL A 6 0.54 3.75 8.43
C VAL A 6 -0.35 2.76 9.19
N ALA A 7 0.18 2.05 10.18
CA ALA A 7 -0.63 1.32 11.15
C ALA A 7 -0.76 2.18 12.42
N THR A 8 -1.68 3.16 12.41
CA THR A 8 -2.24 3.69 13.65
C THR A 8 -3.70 4.08 13.41
N ASP A 9 -4.50 3.89 14.45
CA ASP A 9 -5.96 3.97 14.57
C ASP A 9 -6.52 5.40 14.34
N LEU A 10 -6.24 5.98 13.16
CA LEU A 10 -6.59 7.36 12.84
C LEU A 10 -7.91 7.42 12.04
N GLU A 11 -9.02 7.29 12.77
CA GLU A 11 -10.24 8.01 12.45
C GLU A 11 -10.03 9.49 12.85
N GLY A 12 -9.54 10.29 11.90
CA GLY A 12 -9.17 11.70 12.12
C GLY A 12 -8.69 12.39 10.84
N PRO A 13 -8.53 13.73 10.84
CA PRO A 13 -8.44 14.58 9.65
C PRO A 13 -7.27 14.19 8.74
N SER A 14 -7.35 14.60 7.47
CA SER A 14 -6.33 14.38 6.43
C SER A 14 -4.90 14.39 7.00
N ILE A 15 -4.22 13.24 6.96
CA ILE A 15 -2.81 13.15 7.37
C ILE A 15 -1.99 14.06 6.44
N ALA A 16 -1.11 14.89 7.02
CA ALA A 16 -0.26 15.80 6.26
C ALA A 16 0.78 15.04 5.42
N TRP A 17 1.17 15.60 4.27
CA TRP A 17 2.19 15.03 3.40
C TRP A 17 3.50 14.81 4.14
N THR A 18 3.95 15.79 4.93
CA THR A 18 5.20 15.72 5.70
C THR A 18 5.25 14.52 6.66
N VAL A 19 4.11 14.16 7.27
CA VAL A 19 4.00 13.00 8.14
C VAL A 19 4.18 11.72 7.32
N LEU A 20 3.43 11.57 6.23
CA LEU A 20 3.48 10.38 5.39
C LEU A 20 4.83 10.24 4.66
N SER A 21 5.43 11.34 4.20
CA SER A 21 6.72 11.33 3.49
C SER A 21 7.90 11.01 4.40
N SER A 22 7.75 11.22 5.71
CA SER A 22 8.75 10.87 6.72
C SER A 22 8.53 9.48 7.33
N ALA A 23 7.44 8.80 6.95
CA ALA A 23 7.13 7.47 7.45
C ALA A 23 8.20 6.46 6.98
N SER A 24 8.70 5.66 7.93
CA SER A 24 9.62 4.55 7.63
C SER A 24 8.96 3.56 6.67
N GLU A 25 9.73 2.87 5.82
CA GLU A 25 9.25 1.71 5.06
C GLU A 25 9.36 0.36 5.79
N ARG A 26 9.82 0.42 7.03
CA ARG A 26 9.96 -0.71 7.93
C ARG A 26 9.30 -0.46 9.27
N VAL A 27 8.80 -1.54 9.86
CA VAL A 27 8.20 -1.53 11.20
C VAL A 27 8.57 -2.81 11.93
N SER A 28 8.81 -2.71 13.24
CA SER A 28 9.02 -3.86 14.11
C SER A 28 7.77 -4.12 14.94
N ILE A 29 7.21 -5.32 14.82
CA ILE A 29 6.05 -5.78 15.58
C ILE A 29 6.42 -7.12 16.21
N ASP A 30 6.28 -7.23 17.53
CA ASP A 30 6.59 -8.44 18.30
C ASP A 30 7.96 -9.06 17.98
N GLY A 31 8.97 -8.20 17.80
CA GLY A 31 10.35 -8.63 17.50
C GLY A 31 10.59 -9.06 16.05
N ASN A 32 9.58 -9.03 15.18
CA ASN A 32 9.73 -9.25 13.75
C ASN A 32 9.80 -7.90 13.02
N GLU A 33 10.78 -7.76 12.12
CA GLU A 33 10.88 -6.60 11.25
C GLU A 33 10.16 -6.88 9.93
N TYR A 34 9.31 -5.94 9.52
CA TYR A 34 8.55 -5.98 8.27
C TYR A 34 8.99 -4.84 7.36
N ARG A 35 8.86 -5.04 6.05
CA ARG A 35 9.10 -4.03 5.00
C ARG A 35 7.91 -3.97 4.04
N LEU A 36 7.57 -2.76 3.55
CA LEU A 36 6.69 -2.66 2.38
C LEU A 36 7.43 -2.84 1.08
N GLU A 37 6.75 -3.46 0.13
CA GLU A 37 6.97 -3.21 -1.28
C GLU A 37 5.65 -2.85 -1.94
N THR A 38 5.66 -1.79 -2.75
CA THR A 38 4.45 -1.28 -3.41
C THR A 38 4.58 -1.38 -4.92
N HIS A 39 3.56 -1.92 -5.57
CA HIS A 39 3.43 -1.95 -7.02
C HIS A 39 2.17 -1.22 -7.45
N ILE A 40 2.33 -0.19 -8.27
CA ILE A 40 1.22 0.54 -8.87
C ILE A 40 0.90 -0.10 -10.22
N TRP A 41 -0.37 -0.46 -10.41
CA TRP A 41 -0.86 -1.02 -11.64
C TRP A 41 -1.77 -0.01 -12.35
N ARG A 42 -1.35 0.37 -13.56
CA ARG A 42 -2.15 1.17 -14.49
C ARG A 42 -2.38 0.32 -15.74
N ASP A 43 -3.64 -0.01 -15.98
CA ASP A 43 -4.02 -0.72 -17.20
C ASP A 43 -4.06 0.28 -18.37
N PHE A 44 -3.11 0.14 -19.29
CA PHE A 44 -3.04 0.89 -20.56
C PHE A 44 -3.45 0.01 -21.76
N MET A 45 -4.38 -0.93 -21.57
CA MET A 45 -4.96 -1.64 -22.71
C MET A 45 -5.54 -0.65 -23.75
N PRO A 46 -5.44 -0.98 -25.05
CA PRO A 46 -5.69 -0.03 -26.15
C PRO A 46 -7.13 0.50 -26.25
N ILE A 47 -8.07 -0.09 -25.50
CA ILE A 47 -9.45 0.40 -25.37
C ILE A 47 -9.68 0.78 -23.91
N CYS A 48 -9.42 2.03 -23.59
CA CYS A 48 -9.80 2.62 -22.32
C CYS A 48 -10.33 4.04 -22.53
N GLU A 49 -11.14 4.52 -21.59
CA GLU A 49 -11.52 5.94 -21.56
C GLU A 49 -10.26 6.83 -21.55
N LYS A 50 -10.39 8.07 -22.01
CA LYS A 50 -9.26 9.04 -22.12
C LYS A 50 -8.46 9.20 -20.82
N SER A 51 -9.07 8.91 -19.66
CA SER A 51 -8.45 8.98 -18.33
C SER A 51 -7.95 7.63 -17.77
N GLY A 52 -8.05 6.53 -18.52
CA GLY A 52 -7.65 5.19 -18.09
C GLY A 52 -8.62 4.53 -17.08
N ARG A 53 -8.26 3.32 -16.64
CA ARG A 53 -8.95 2.62 -15.52
C ARG A 53 -8.52 3.20 -14.16
N PRO A 54 -9.36 3.10 -13.12
CA PRO A 54 -8.97 3.45 -11.76
C PRO A 54 -7.66 2.77 -11.35
N MET A 55 -6.83 3.48 -10.58
CA MET A 55 -5.56 2.94 -10.11
C MET A 55 -5.78 1.74 -9.19
N ILE A 56 -4.89 0.76 -9.31
CA ILE A 56 -4.75 -0.33 -8.34
C ILE A 56 -3.35 -0.24 -7.74
N ALA A 57 -3.26 -0.32 -6.41
CA ALA A 57 -1.98 -0.46 -5.71
C ALA A 57 -1.95 -1.84 -5.04
N ILE A 58 -0.86 -2.57 -5.26
CA ILE A 58 -0.60 -3.86 -4.64
C ILE A 58 0.52 -3.64 -3.62
N LEU A 59 0.26 -4.02 -2.38
CA LEU A 59 1.11 -3.81 -1.23
C LEU A 59 1.57 -5.17 -0.74
N TYR A 60 2.89 -5.37 -0.67
CA TYR A 60 3.52 -6.59 -0.17
C TYR A 60 4.21 -6.31 1.16
N ILE A 61 3.66 -6.83 2.25
CA ILE A 61 4.24 -6.71 3.57
C ILE A 61 5.07 -7.96 3.80
N LYS A 62 6.40 -7.82 3.83
CA LYS A 62 7.32 -8.95 3.93
C LYS A 62 8.10 -8.89 5.22
N THR A 63 8.38 -10.04 5.83
CA THR A 63 9.37 -10.11 6.90
C THR A 63 10.77 -9.87 6.32
N VAL A 64 11.60 -9.06 6.97
CA VAL A 64 12.96 -8.76 6.48
C VAL A 64 13.86 -10.00 6.48
N ASN A 65 13.67 -10.90 7.45
CA ASN A 65 14.42 -12.15 7.59
C ASN A 65 13.82 -13.34 6.81
N SER A 66 12.84 -13.10 5.92
CA SER A 66 12.12 -14.15 5.18
C SER A 66 11.44 -15.21 6.07
N SER A 67 11.16 -14.89 7.33
CA SER A 67 10.35 -15.75 8.19
C SER A 67 8.88 -15.78 7.75
N LEU A 68 8.06 -16.57 8.44
CA LEU A 68 6.62 -16.60 8.17
C LEU A 68 5.99 -15.35 8.76
N VAL A 69 5.06 -14.73 8.03
CA VAL A 69 4.23 -13.66 8.59
C VAL A 69 3.23 -14.30 9.57
N PRO A 70 3.18 -13.85 10.83
CA PRO A 70 2.17 -14.28 11.79
C PRO A 70 0.74 -14.04 11.28
N SER A 71 -0.19 -14.92 11.67
CA SER A 71 -1.59 -14.89 11.18
C SER A 71 -2.43 -13.75 11.75
N ASP A 72 -2.00 -13.16 12.85
CA ASP A 72 -2.61 -12.04 13.56
C ASP A 72 -2.24 -10.67 12.97
N ILE A 73 -1.14 -10.57 12.21
CA ILE A 73 -0.83 -9.37 11.43
C ILE A 73 -1.89 -9.18 10.36
N LYS A 74 -2.46 -7.97 10.30
CA LYS A 74 -3.47 -7.56 9.33
C LYS A 74 -3.10 -6.20 8.74
N VAL A 75 -3.56 -5.98 7.51
CA VAL A 75 -3.45 -4.69 6.83
C VAL A 75 -4.86 -4.20 6.55
N ASP A 76 -5.19 -3.00 7.03
CA ASP A 76 -6.55 -2.46 6.94
C ASP A 76 -6.61 -1.26 5.97
N ILE A 77 -5.76 -0.26 6.20
CA ILE A 77 -5.79 1.00 5.45
C ILE A 77 -4.44 1.23 4.76
N ALA A 78 -4.50 1.76 3.54
CA ALA A 78 -3.37 2.31 2.84
C ALA A 78 -3.56 3.80 2.56
N TRP A 79 -2.47 4.55 2.66
CA TRP A 79 -2.37 5.92 2.17
C TRP A 79 -1.38 5.93 1.02
N ILE A 80 -1.87 6.21 -0.19
CA ILE A 80 -1.07 6.33 -1.40
C ILE A 80 -0.83 7.80 -1.68
N MET A 81 0.43 8.19 -1.88
CA MET A 81 0.80 9.56 -2.19
C MET A 81 1.33 9.70 -3.61
N LEU A 82 1.00 10.83 -4.25
CA LEU A 82 1.62 11.31 -5.48
C LEU A 82 1.99 12.78 -5.35
N GLY A 83 3.16 13.13 -5.90
CA GLY A 83 3.66 14.50 -5.89
C GLY A 83 4.55 14.79 -4.68
N ASN A 84 4.71 16.06 -4.38
CA ASN A 84 5.53 16.60 -3.30
C ASN A 84 4.69 17.52 -2.39
N ASP A 85 5.28 18.05 -1.32
CA ASP A 85 4.58 18.85 -0.31
C ASP A 85 3.60 19.90 -0.85
N SER A 86 3.97 20.63 -1.92
CA SER A 86 3.16 21.71 -2.48
C SER A 86 2.07 21.26 -3.45
N GLN A 87 2.10 20.01 -3.93
CA GLN A 87 1.16 19.43 -4.90
C GLN A 87 0.73 17.99 -4.52
N ALA A 88 0.76 17.68 -3.22
CA ALA A 88 0.53 16.34 -2.72
C ALA A 88 -0.92 15.90 -2.95
N GLN A 89 -1.09 14.78 -3.64
CA GLN A 89 -2.34 14.06 -3.71
C GLN A 89 -2.24 12.83 -2.82
N ILE A 90 -3.16 12.71 -1.87
CA ILE A 90 -3.20 11.60 -0.90
C ILE A 90 -4.50 10.83 -1.11
N TRP A 91 -4.37 9.53 -1.36
CA TRP A 91 -5.48 8.60 -1.48
C TRP A 91 -5.48 7.64 -0.28
N LYS A 92 -6.42 7.84 0.65
CA LYS A 92 -6.70 6.90 1.75
C LYS A 92 -7.74 5.88 1.27
N THR A 93 -7.49 4.59 1.49
CA THR A 93 -8.44 3.52 1.16
C THR A 93 -8.26 2.31 2.06
N HIS A 94 -9.33 1.54 2.24
CA HIS A 94 -9.20 0.18 2.75
C HIS A 94 -8.54 -0.71 1.71
N VAL A 95 -7.85 -1.74 2.21
CA VAL A 95 -7.20 -2.76 1.39
C VAL A 95 -7.76 -4.14 1.72
N LEU A 96 -7.66 -5.04 0.75
CA LEU A 96 -8.12 -6.41 0.92
C LEU A 96 -6.97 -7.38 0.66
N GLU A 97 -6.82 -8.35 1.55
CA GLU A 97 -6.01 -9.55 1.32
C GLU A 97 -6.80 -10.52 0.43
N GLU A 98 -6.73 -10.35 -0.89
CA GLU A 98 -7.53 -11.14 -1.83
C GLU A 98 -7.04 -12.60 -1.99
N GLN A 99 -5.91 -12.97 -1.39
CA GLN A 99 -5.38 -14.34 -1.45
C GLN A 99 -5.21 -14.95 -0.06
N PRO A 100 -5.68 -16.19 0.16
CA PRO A 100 -5.42 -16.90 1.40
C PRO A 100 -3.93 -17.12 1.63
N ARG A 101 -3.47 -16.93 2.88
CA ARG A 101 -2.07 -17.15 3.30
C ARG A 101 -1.72 -18.65 3.44
N GLN A 102 -2.46 -19.55 2.79
CA GLN A 102 -2.42 -21.00 3.04
C GLN A 102 -1.45 -21.77 2.12
N SER A 103 -0.99 -21.20 1.01
CA SER A 103 0.03 -21.84 0.14
C SER A 103 1.44 -21.53 0.65
N ASP A 104 2.37 -22.50 0.56
CA ASP A 104 3.79 -22.33 0.99
C ASP A 104 4.45 -21.09 0.36
N VAL A 105 4.03 -20.70 -0.84
CA VAL A 105 4.55 -19.55 -1.58
C VAL A 105 4.15 -18.21 -0.95
N ASN A 106 3.03 -18.14 -0.24
CA ASN A 106 2.42 -16.90 0.24
C ASN A 106 2.50 -16.71 1.77
N ARG A 107 3.25 -17.56 2.50
CA ARG A 107 3.36 -17.42 3.97
C ARG A 107 4.40 -16.38 4.41
N HIS A 108 5.30 -15.99 3.52
CA HIS A 108 6.39 -15.06 3.80
C HIS A 108 6.01 -13.59 3.56
N TYR A 109 4.80 -13.34 3.07
CA TYR A 109 4.32 -11.99 2.81
C TYR A 109 2.80 -11.89 2.86
N ILE A 110 2.28 -10.70 3.18
CA ILE A 110 0.88 -10.33 2.96
C ILE A 110 0.78 -9.59 1.64
N ARG A 111 -0.14 -9.98 0.77
CA ARG A 111 -0.50 -9.23 -0.44
C ARG A 111 -1.85 -8.55 -0.24
N ALA A 112 -1.81 -7.26 0.04
CA ALA A 112 -2.99 -6.42 0.18
C ALA A 112 -3.21 -5.59 -1.09
N ILE A 113 -4.47 -5.40 -1.50
CA ILE A 113 -4.81 -4.67 -2.71
C ILE A 113 -5.71 -3.48 -2.37
N ALA A 114 -5.27 -2.29 -2.78
CA ALA A 114 -6.06 -1.07 -2.87
C ALA A 114 -6.65 -0.96 -4.28
N ARG A 115 -7.98 -0.87 -4.39
CA ARG A 115 -8.70 -0.76 -5.68
C ARG A 115 -9.48 0.55 -5.76
N ASN A 116 -9.93 0.88 -6.97
CA ASN A 116 -10.76 2.06 -7.26
C ASN A 116 -10.04 3.37 -6.92
N GLY A 117 -8.74 3.41 -7.17
CA GLY A 117 -7.92 4.59 -6.91
C GLY A 117 -8.12 5.72 -7.92
N PRO A 118 -7.60 6.90 -7.60
CA PRO A 118 -7.70 8.08 -8.44
C PRO A 118 -7.07 7.81 -9.82
N LYS A 119 -7.67 8.42 -10.84
CA LYS A 119 -7.12 8.43 -12.19
C LYS A 119 -6.05 9.51 -12.30
N TRP A 120 -4.89 9.31 -11.66
CA TRP A 120 -3.75 10.21 -11.80
C TRP A 120 -3.21 10.12 -13.24
N GLY A 121 -3.48 11.16 -14.03
CA GLY A 121 -3.02 11.26 -15.41
C GLY A 121 -1.49 11.43 -15.49
N PRO A 122 -0.87 11.16 -16.65
CA PRO A 122 0.35 11.88 -16.98
C PRO A 122 -0.06 13.34 -17.18
N ASN A 123 0.42 14.23 -16.32
CA ASN A 123 0.35 15.66 -16.63
C ASN A 123 1.33 15.96 -17.78
#